data_AF-A0A2S0MKY7-F1
#
_entry.id   AF-A0A2S0MKY7-F1
#
_cell.length_a   1.000
_cell.length_b   1.000
_cell.length_c   1.000
_cell.angle_alpha   90.00
_cell.angle_beta   90.00
_cell.angle_gamma   90.00
#
_symmetry.space_group_name_H-M   'P 1'
#
loop_
_entity.id
_entity.type
_entity.pdbx_description
1 polymer ?
#
loop_
_entity_poly.entity_id
_entity_poly.type
_entity_poly.pdbx_seq_one_letter_code
_entity_poly.pdbx_strand_id
1 'polypeptide(L)'
;MNAQTNLGKDIALTLLDNRLLRIYAPAETTRRTVEGGRGLTIRDFDTLEGRGNLGQALVMRLLTPQGELAPLGHPAYGSRLHEIIGDRNTDTIRNLAKLHVLASLEAERRIDKVTSVAVTPHPSLRDVIRIAIEALPVGADVPLAISFTLELDTGGQG
;
A
#
# COMPACT_ATOMS: atom_id res chain seq x y z
N MET A 1 -0.78 -15.95 22.78
CA MET A 1 -0.45 -16.00 21.34
C MET A 1 -0.02 -14.60 20.95
N ASN A 2 1.19 -14.39 20.43
CA ASN A 2 1.70 -13.03 20.19
C ASN A 2 0.94 -12.42 19.01
N ALA A 3 0.29 -11.27 19.21
CA ALA A 3 -0.58 -10.59 18.25
C ALA A 3 0.07 -10.29 16.88
N GLN A 4 1.40 -10.41 16.78
CA GLN A 4 2.18 -10.06 15.59
C GLN A 4 2.51 -11.27 14.70
N THR A 5 2.34 -12.51 15.17
CA THR A 5 2.83 -13.71 14.47
C THR A 5 2.06 -14.03 13.18
N ASN A 6 0.83 -13.54 13.03
CA ASN A 6 -0.06 -13.74 11.87
C ASN A 6 0.04 -12.63 10.81
N LEU A 7 0.89 -11.61 11.00
CA LEU A 7 1.01 -10.48 10.08
C LEU A 7 2.05 -10.71 8.97
N GLY A 8 2.79 -11.82 9.03
CA GLY A 8 3.68 -12.29 7.97
C GLY A 8 5.01 -11.54 7.86
N LYS A 9 5.79 -11.96 6.88
CA LYS A 9 7.09 -11.42 6.49
C LYS A 9 7.15 -11.37 4.96
N ASP A 10 7.64 -10.27 4.41
CA ASP A 10 7.84 -10.10 2.96
C ASP A 10 9.07 -9.24 2.68
N ILE A 11 9.46 -9.14 1.42
CA ILE A 11 10.49 -8.21 0.95
C ILE A 11 10.00 -6.79 1.17
N ALA A 12 10.84 -5.96 1.77
CA ALA A 12 10.57 -4.55 1.94
C ALA A 12 10.62 -3.84 0.58
N LEU A 13 9.65 -2.99 0.29
CA LEU A 13 9.57 -2.22 -0.95
C LEU A 13 9.79 -0.73 -0.68
N THR A 14 10.55 -0.09 -1.55
CA THR A 14 10.76 1.36 -1.59
C THR A 14 10.04 1.94 -2.80
N LEU A 15 9.27 3.01 -2.60
CA LEU A 15 8.70 3.79 -3.69
C LEU A 15 9.82 4.61 -4.34
N LEU A 16 10.14 4.30 -5.59
CA LEU A 16 11.15 5.01 -6.39
C LEU A 16 10.58 6.25 -7.08
N ASP A 17 9.38 6.15 -7.63
CA ASP A 17 8.71 7.24 -8.34
C ASP A 17 7.20 7.16 -8.15
N ASN A 18 6.56 8.30 -7.88
CA ASN A 18 5.11 8.41 -7.63
C ASN A 18 4.31 9.03 -8.79
N ARG A 19 4.94 9.44 -9.90
CA ARG A 19 4.33 10.35 -10.88
C ARG A 19 3.55 9.70 -12.01
N LEU A 20 3.85 8.46 -12.40
CA LEU A 20 3.22 7.86 -13.60
C LEU A 20 2.89 6.36 -13.48
N LEU A 21 3.65 5.56 -12.73
CA LEU A 21 3.42 4.10 -12.62
C LEU A 21 3.66 3.53 -11.22
N ARG A 22 3.80 4.38 -10.18
CA ARG A 22 4.24 3.99 -8.83
C ARG A 22 5.27 2.87 -8.86
N ILE A 23 6.50 3.23 -9.22
CA ILE A 23 7.57 2.25 -9.35
C ILE A 23 8.05 1.90 -7.96
N TYR A 24 7.84 0.64 -7.56
CA TYR A 24 8.41 0.09 -6.33
C TYR A 24 9.63 -0.77 -6.68
N ALA A 25 10.67 -0.69 -5.85
CA ALA A 25 11.81 -1.60 -5.91
C ALA A 25 12.02 -2.27 -4.55
N PRO A 26 12.59 -3.49 -4.53
CA PRO A 26 13.08 -4.07 -3.29
C PRO A 26 14.02 -3.11 -2.57
N ALA A 27 13.78 -2.88 -1.29
CA ALA A 27 14.77 -2.28 -0.42
C ALA A 27 15.93 -3.26 -0.25
N GLU A 28 17.13 -2.73 -0.08
CA GLU A 28 18.34 -3.52 -0.05
C GLU A 28 19.14 -3.20 1.19
N THR A 29 19.78 -4.23 1.74
CA THR A 29 20.73 -4.10 2.82
C THR A 29 22.11 -4.54 2.34
N THR A 30 23.14 -3.82 2.79
CA THR A 30 24.53 -4.18 2.50
C THR A 30 25.19 -4.64 3.79
N ARG A 31 25.69 -5.88 3.81
CA ARG A 31 26.46 -6.42 4.94
C ARG A 31 27.91 -6.62 4.53
N ARG A 32 28.82 -6.14 5.36
CA ARG A 32 30.24 -6.46 5.23
C ARG A 32 30.53 -7.72 6.05
N THR A 33 31.11 -8.72 5.41
CA THR A 33 31.62 -9.92 6.07
C THR A 33 33.09 -10.09 5.76
N VAL A 34 33.79 -10.88 6.57
CA VAL A 34 35.17 -11.26 6.32
C VAL A 34 35.20 -12.76 6.19
N GLU A 35 35.56 -13.25 5.00
CA GLU A 35 35.72 -14.67 4.73
C GLU A 35 37.15 -14.90 4.22
N GLY A 36 37.90 -15.77 4.89
CA GLY A 36 39.29 -16.07 4.53
C GLY A 36 40.24 -14.86 4.54
N GLY A 37 39.95 -13.82 5.32
CA GLY A 37 40.79 -12.60 5.42
C GLY A 37 40.56 -11.57 4.31
N ARG A 38 39.62 -11.79 3.39
CA ARG A 38 39.16 -10.78 2.42
C ARG A 38 37.84 -10.18 2.89
N GLY A 39 37.74 -8.85 2.83
CA GLY A 39 36.48 -8.15 3.03
C GLY A 39 35.53 -8.40 1.86
N LEU A 40 34.40 -9.04 2.12
CA LEU A 40 33.32 -9.25 1.17
C LEU A 40 32.16 -8.32 1.51
N THR A 41 31.59 -7.70 0.48
CA THR A 41 30.37 -6.91 0.61
C THR A 41 29.24 -7.70 -0.04
N ILE A 42 28.27 -8.12 0.76
CA ILE A 42 27.09 -8.86 0.32
C ILE A 42 25.92 -7.87 0.26
N ARG A 43 25.23 -7.84 -0.87
CA ARG A 43 23.99 -7.08 -1.09
C ARG A 43 22.84 -8.08 -1.06
N ASP A 44 21.83 -7.80 -0.25
CA ASP A 44 20.66 -8.64 -0.06
C ASP A 44 19.40 -7.77 -0.03
N PHE A 45 18.23 -8.38 -0.20
CA PHE A 45 16.96 -7.66 -0.02
C PHE A 45 16.62 -7.51 1.46
N ASP A 46 16.12 -6.33 1.81
CA ASP A 46 15.59 -6.10 3.14
C ASP A 46 14.19 -6.71 3.27
N THR A 47 13.78 -6.98 4.50
CA THR A 47 12.50 -7.64 4.77
C THR A 47 11.68 -6.84 5.76
N LEU A 48 10.37 -6.75 5.52
CA LEU A 48 9.41 -6.24 6.47
C LEU A 48 8.66 -7.40 7.14
N GLU A 49 8.41 -7.25 8.43
CA GLU A 49 7.65 -8.21 9.22
C GLU A 49 6.52 -7.50 9.96
N GLY A 50 5.55 -8.28 10.42
CA GLY A 50 4.59 -7.79 11.38
C GLY A 50 3.71 -6.66 10.81
N ARG A 51 3.60 -5.59 11.58
CA ARG A 51 2.79 -4.41 11.25
C ARG A 51 3.30 -3.67 10.01
N GLY A 52 4.61 -3.63 9.80
CA GLY A 52 5.21 -3.01 8.62
C GLY A 52 4.85 -3.76 7.35
N ASN A 53 4.89 -5.10 7.41
CA ASN A 53 4.45 -5.95 6.31
C ASN A 53 2.96 -5.76 5.98
N LEU A 54 2.10 -5.72 7.01
CA LEU A 54 0.68 -5.44 6.79
C LEU A 54 0.47 -4.07 6.13
N GLY A 55 1.16 -3.02 6.60
CA GLY A 55 1.04 -1.69 6.03
C GLY A 55 1.42 -1.66 4.55
N GLN A 56 2.54 -2.29 4.18
CA GLN A 56 2.95 -2.44 2.79
C GLN A 56 1.91 -3.22 1.97
N ALA A 57 1.44 -4.37 2.47
CA ALA A 57 0.48 -5.20 1.76
C ALA A 57 -0.86 -4.48 1.51
N LEU A 58 -1.32 -3.66 2.46
CA LEU A 58 -2.52 -2.84 2.30
C LEU A 58 -2.35 -1.79 1.21
N VAL A 59 -1.22 -1.09 1.20
CA VAL A 59 -0.90 -0.12 0.15
C VAL A 59 -0.85 -0.82 -1.21
N MET A 60 -0.12 -1.95 -1.32
CA MET A 60 -0.04 -2.71 -2.57
C MET A 60 -1.43 -3.16 -3.06
N ARG A 61 -2.26 -3.74 -2.18
CA ARG A 61 -3.63 -4.15 -2.51
C ARG A 61 -4.46 -2.99 -3.03
N LEU A 62 -4.39 -1.81 -2.39
CA LEU A 62 -5.16 -0.65 -2.81
C LEU A 62 -4.72 -0.10 -4.17
N LEU A 63 -3.45 -0.30 -4.54
CA LEU A 63 -2.87 0.21 -5.78
C LEU A 63 -2.94 -0.76 -6.95
N THR A 64 -3.24 -2.04 -6.69
CA THR A 64 -3.50 -3.02 -7.73
C THR A 64 -4.95 -2.94 -8.18
N PRO A 65 -5.24 -2.66 -9.47
CA PRO A 65 -6.56 -2.85 -10.05
C PRO A 65 -7.18 -4.21 -9.68
N GLN A 66 -8.42 -4.17 -9.21
CA GLN A 66 -9.14 -5.40 -8.87
C GLN A 66 -9.27 -6.31 -10.10
N GLY A 67 -8.85 -7.56 -9.95
CA GLY A 67 -8.89 -8.57 -11.02
C GLY A 67 -7.62 -8.64 -11.88
N GLU A 68 -6.66 -7.72 -11.73
CA GLU A 68 -5.39 -7.76 -12.47
C GLU A 68 -4.62 -9.06 -12.21
N LEU A 69 -4.70 -9.59 -10.99
CA LEU A 69 -4.03 -10.83 -10.60
C LEU A 69 -4.89 -12.08 -10.83
N ALA A 70 -5.99 -11.99 -11.59
CA ALA A 70 -6.80 -13.15 -11.96
C ALA A 70 -5.99 -14.26 -12.66
N PRO A 71 -5.05 -13.96 -13.60
CA PRO A 71 -4.20 -14.98 -14.22
C PRO A 71 -3.29 -15.73 -13.23
N LEU A 72 -3.04 -15.14 -12.05
CA LEU A 72 -2.26 -15.73 -10.97
C LEU A 72 -3.14 -16.42 -9.92
N GLY A 73 -4.44 -16.57 -10.16
CA GLY A 73 -5.37 -17.21 -9.23
C GLY A 73 -5.94 -16.27 -8.15
N HIS A 74 -5.78 -14.95 -8.31
CA HIS A 74 -6.24 -13.96 -7.34
C HIS A 74 -7.23 -12.94 -7.96
N PRO A 75 -8.39 -13.39 -8.47
CA PRO A 75 -9.32 -12.53 -9.20
C PRO A 75 -10.01 -11.46 -8.34
N ALA A 76 -10.09 -11.66 -7.02
CA ALA A 76 -10.68 -10.70 -6.09
C ALA A 76 -9.63 -9.80 -5.40
N TYR A 77 -8.34 -9.98 -5.72
CA TYR A 77 -7.30 -9.12 -5.18
C TYR A 77 -7.31 -7.76 -5.88
N GLY A 78 -7.03 -6.71 -5.10
CA GLY A 78 -6.91 -5.35 -5.59
C GLY A 78 -7.98 -4.41 -5.04
N SER A 79 -8.12 -3.25 -5.68
CA SER A 79 -9.17 -2.27 -5.42
C SER A 79 -9.71 -1.65 -6.71
N ARG A 80 -10.86 -0.99 -6.57
CA ARG A 80 -11.51 -0.22 -7.63
C ARG A 80 -11.07 1.25 -7.65
N LEU A 81 -10.01 1.62 -6.92
CA LEU A 81 -9.48 3.00 -6.93
C LEU A 81 -8.98 3.43 -8.31
N HIS A 82 -8.64 2.50 -9.19
CA HIS A 82 -8.27 2.82 -10.56
C HIS A 82 -9.45 3.33 -11.41
N GLU A 83 -10.70 3.04 -11.02
CA GLU A 83 -11.89 3.43 -11.79
C GLU A 83 -12.19 4.94 -11.71
N ILE A 84 -11.65 5.62 -10.70
CA ILE A 84 -11.82 7.08 -10.52
C ILE A 84 -10.65 7.87 -11.09
N ILE A 85 -9.68 7.20 -11.72
CA ILE A 85 -8.60 7.87 -12.44
C ILE A 85 -9.21 8.42 -13.74
N GLY A 86 -8.94 9.70 -14.02
CA GLY A 86 -9.55 10.52 -15.05
C GLY A 86 -10.66 11.44 -14.54
N ASP A 87 -11.13 11.27 -13.30
CA ASP A 87 -12.22 12.07 -12.74
C ASP A 87 -11.73 13.38 -12.09
N ARG A 88 -12.63 14.37 -12.02
CA ARG A 88 -12.36 15.62 -11.30
C ARG A 88 -12.39 15.39 -9.80
N ASN A 89 -11.43 15.97 -9.07
CA ASN A 89 -11.40 15.96 -7.61
C ASN A 89 -12.59 16.71 -7.00
N THR A 90 -13.68 15.99 -6.77
CA THR A 90 -14.92 16.49 -6.14
C THR A 90 -15.23 15.67 -4.88
N ASP A 91 -16.09 16.19 -4.03
CA ASP A 91 -16.53 15.50 -2.81
C ASP A 91 -17.15 14.14 -3.13
N THR A 92 -17.92 14.06 -4.22
CA THR A 92 -18.50 12.81 -4.73
C THR A 92 -17.42 11.77 -5.06
N ILE A 93 -16.38 12.17 -5.81
CA ILE A 93 -15.28 11.27 -6.18
C ILE A 93 -14.46 10.83 -4.97
N ARG A 94 -14.24 11.72 -3.99
CA ARG A 94 -13.57 11.35 -2.75
C ARG A 94 -14.39 10.39 -1.89
N ASN A 95 -15.71 10.55 -1.86
CA ASN A 95 -16.60 9.59 -1.19
C ASN A 95 -16.63 8.23 -1.89
N LEU A 96 -16.59 8.22 -3.23
CA LEU A 96 -16.46 6.99 -4.00
C LEU A 96 -15.11 6.30 -3.75
N ALA A 97 -14.02 7.05 -3.72
CA ALA A 97 -12.70 6.54 -3.33
C ALA A 97 -12.73 5.89 -1.94
N LYS A 98 -13.38 6.55 -0.97
CA LYS A 98 -13.56 6.02 0.39
C LYS A 98 -14.32 4.69 0.37
N LEU A 99 -15.38 4.57 -0.43
CA LEU A 99 -16.14 3.33 -0.58
C LEU A 99 -15.26 2.21 -1.17
N HIS A 100 -14.46 2.51 -2.19
CA HIS A 100 -13.53 1.53 -2.78
C HIS A 100 -12.44 1.07 -1.81
N VAL A 101 -11.90 1.98 -0.99
CA VAL A 101 -10.97 1.63 0.09
C VAL A 101 -11.65 0.67 1.07
N LEU A 102 -12.83 1.02 1.59
CA LEU A 102 -13.55 0.19 2.57
C LEU A 102 -13.83 -1.21 2.02
N ALA A 103 -14.35 -1.31 0.80
CA ALA A 103 -14.64 -2.60 0.16
C ALA A 103 -13.38 -3.46 -0.04
N SER A 104 -12.23 -2.85 -0.37
CA SER A 104 -10.97 -3.59 -0.52
C SER A 104 -10.43 -4.08 0.82
N LEU A 105 -10.54 -3.27 1.88
CA LEU A 105 -10.09 -3.61 3.24
C LEU A 105 -10.96 -4.70 3.89
N GLU A 106 -12.26 -4.74 3.60
CA GLU A 106 -13.17 -5.80 4.09
C GLU A 106 -12.70 -7.21 3.68
N ALA A 107 -12.06 -7.32 2.52
CA ALA A 107 -11.53 -8.58 2.00
C ALA A 107 -10.11 -8.92 2.51
N GLU A 108 -9.51 -8.12 3.40
CA GLU A 108 -8.22 -8.39 4.02
C GLU A 108 -8.38 -9.10 5.38
N ARG A 109 -8.10 -10.40 5.41
CA ARG A 109 -8.31 -11.27 6.58
C ARG A 109 -7.45 -10.93 7.80
N ARG A 110 -6.37 -10.17 7.62
CA ARG A 110 -5.50 -9.74 8.73
C ARG A 110 -6.04 -8.50 9.46
N ILE A 111 -7.06 -7.83 8.92
CA ILE A 111 -7.76 -6.73 9.57
C ILE A 111 -8.95 -7.29 10.36
N ASP A 112 -9.03 -6.92 11.64
CA ASP A 112 -10.21 -7.16 12.48
C ASP A 112 -11.25 -6.05 12.29
N LYS A 113 -10.79 -4.80 12.32
CA LYS A 113 -11.66 -3.63 12.25
C LYS A 113 -11.00 -2.46 11.54
N VAL A 114 -11.68 -1.86 10.58
CA VAL A 114 -11.29 -0.53 10.07
C VAL A 114 -11.83 0.53 11.03
N THR A 115 -10.95 1.29 11.68
CA THR A 115 -11.34 2.32 12.66
C THR A 115 -11.55 3.68 12.01
N SER A 116 -10.82 3.99 10.94
CA SER A 116 -10.95 5.25 10.22
C SER A 116 -10.52 5.13 8.76
N VAL A 117 -11.24 5.83 7.87
CA VAL A 117 -10.81 6.12 6.50
C VAL A 117 -11.15 7.57 6.19
N ALA A 118 -10.13 8.36 5.88
CA ALA A 118 -10.24 9.73 5.44
C ALA A 118 -9.70 9.88 4.02
N VAL A 119 -10.49 10.51 3.16
CA VAL A 119 -10.09 10.89 1.80
C VAL A 119 -10.22 12.41 1.68
N THR A 120 -9.09 13.09 1.60
CA THR A 120 -9.03 14.56 1.59
C THR A 120 -8.35 15.05 0.32
N PRO A 121 -8.62 16.28 -0.15
CA PRO A 121 -7.78 16.90 -1.18
C PRO A 121 -6.33 17.01 -0.70
N HIS A 122 -5.39 16.97 -1.64
CA HIS A 122 -4.01 17.36 -1.36
C HIS A 122 -3.96 18.90 -1.16
N PRO A 123 -3.18 19.42 -0.19
CA PRO A 123 -3.19 20.86 0.13
C PRO A 123 -2.68 21.75 -1.00
N SER A 124 -1.89 21.20 -1.94
CA SER A 124 -1.22 21.98 -3.00
C SER A 124 -1.43 21.44 -4.41
N LEU A 125 -2.08 20.28 -4.57
CA LEU A 125 -2.23 19.61 -5.87
C LEU A 125 -3.70 19.35 -6.13
N ARG A 126 -4.24 19.99 -7.17
CA ARG A 126 -5.68 20.02 -7.46
C ARG A 126 -6.27 18.63 -7.68
N ASP A 127 -5.55 17.83 -8.45
CA ASP A 127 -6.03 16.53 -8.93
C ASP A 127 -5.41 15.38 -8.13
N VAL A 128 -4.94 15.66 -6.92
CA VAL A 128 -4.42 14.63 -6.00
C VAL A 128 -5.30 14.56 -4.76
N ILE A 129 -5.61 13.33 -4.36
CA ILE A 129 -6.28 13.04 -3.09
C ILE A 129 -5.30 12.34 -2.15
N ARG A 130 -5.44 12.61 -0.85
CA ARG A 130 -4.76 11.89 0.23
C ARG A 130 -5.73 10.90 0.85
N ILE A 131 -5.28 9.65 0.96
CA ILE A 131 -6.01 8.57 1.61
C ILE A 131 -5.26 8.24 2.90
N ALA A 132 -5.92 8.37 4.04
CA ALA A 132 -5.41 7.99 5.35
C ALA A 132 -6.34 6.94 5.96
N ILE A 133 -5.76 5.84 6.44
CA ILE A 133 -6.48 4.67 6.95
C ILE A 133 -5.92 4.31 8.31
N GLU A 134 -6.82 3.98 9.23
CA GLU A 134 -6.50 3.29 10.47
C GLU A 134 -7.28 1.98 10.52
N ALA A 135 -6.56 0.88 10.75
CA ALA A 135 -7.14 -0.45 10.84
C ALA A 135 -6.50 -1.23 11.98
N LEU A 136 -7.32 -1.90 12.78
CA LEU A 136 -6.91 -2.80 13.85
C LEU A 136 -6.59 -4.17 13.25
N PRO A 137 -5.34 -4.66 13.36
CA PRO A 137 -5.01 -6.03 12.96
C PRO A 137 -5.64 -7.06 13.91
N VAL A 138 -5.93 -8.26 13.40
CA VAL A 138 -6.46 -9.37 14.21
C VAL A 138 -5.54 -9.70 15.38
N GLY A 139 -6.08 -9.60 16.59
CA GLY A 139 -5.39 -9.91 17.84
C GLY A 139 -4.52 -8.78 18.39
N ALA A 140 -4.47 -7.61 17.75
CA ALA A 140 -3.73 -6.46 18.22
C ALA A 140 -4.64 -5.46 18.97
N ASP A 141 -4.07 -4.68 19.89
CA ASP A 141 -4.79 -3.64 20.64
C ASP A 141 -4.61 -2.23 20.07
N VAL A 142 -3.65 -2.06 19.14
CA VAL A 142 -3.27 -0.75 18.59
C VAL A 142 -3.53 -0.73 17.08
N PRO A 143 -4.32 0.22 16.56
CA PRO A 143 -4.52 0.40 15.12
C PRO A 143 -3.22 0.68 14.37
N LEU A 144 -3.09 0.09 13.18
CA LEU A 144 -2.07 0.44 12.20
C LEU A 144 -2.58 1.61 11.37
N ALA A 145 -1.77 2.67 11.28
CA ALA A 145 -2.04 3.82 10.43
C ALA A 145 -1.21 3.74 9.15
N ILE A 146 -1.85 3.94 7.99
CA ILE A 146 -1.18 4.11 6.70
C ILE A 146 -1.74 5.34 5.99
N SER A 147 -0.90 6.01 5.18
CA SER A 147 -1.39 7.05 4.29
C SER A 147 -0.60 7.09 2.99
N PHE A 148 -1.30 7.39 1.89
CA PHE A 148 -0.70 7.60 0.58
C PHE A 148 -1.53 8.61 -0.22
N THR A 149 -0.98 9.11 -1.32
CA THR A 149 -1.66 10.02 -2.24
C THR A 149 -2.05 9.27 -3.51
N LEU A 150 -3.16 9.61 -4.15
CA LEU A 150 -3.57 9.13 -5.47
C LEU A 150 -3.83 10.32 -6.38
N GLU A 151 -3.24 10.29 -7.57
CA GLU A 151 -3.50 11.25 -8.64
C GLU A 151 -4.73 10.80 -9.43
N LEU A 152 -5.65 11.74 -9.66
CA LEU A 152 -6.91 11.53 -10.37
C LEU A 152 -6.84 11.99 -11.83
N ASP A 153 -5.83 12.76 -12.23
CA ASP A 153 -5.61 13.11 -13.65
C ASP A 153 -4.50 12.23 -14.22
N THR A 154 -4.63 11.84 -15.50
CA THR A 154 -3.61 11.10 -16.24
C THR A 154 -2.66 12.01 -17.03
N GLY A 155 -2.75 13.34 -16.84
CA GLY A 155 -1.89 14.30 -17.55
C GLY A 155 -2.30 14.48 -19.01
N GLY A 156 -3.60 14.54 -19.28
CA GLY A 156 -4.11 14.97 -20.58
C GLY A 156 -3.89 16.46 -20.76
N GLN A 157 -2.79 16.86 -21.40
CA GLN A 157 -2.58 18.23 -21.83
C GLN A 157 -3.75 18.68 -22.72
N GLY A 158 -4.46 19.71 -22.27
CA GLY A 158 -5.26 20.57 -23.14
C GLY A 158 -4.39 21.50 -23.96
#